data_AF-A0A953RY70-F1
#
_entry.id   AF-A0A953RY70-F1
#
_cell.length_a   1.000
_cell.length_b   1.000
_cell.length_c   1.000
_cell.angle_alpha   90.00
_cell.angle_beta   90.00
_cell.angle_gamma   90.00
#
_symmetry.space_group_name_H-M   'P 1'
#
loop_
_entity.id
_entity.type
_entity.pdbx_description
1 polymer ?
#
loop_
_entity_poly.entity_id
_entity_poly.type
_entity_poly.pdbx_seq_one_letter_code
_entity_poly.pdbx_strand_id
1 'polypeptide(L)' 'MGLDIRLPIGFLFSIFGVLLITFGALGDKTIYARSLGINVNLEWGIVMLLFGALMLFLGRRGTKI' A
#
# COMPACT_ATOMS: atom_id res chain seq x y z
N MET A 1 -11.80 -15.84 20.07
CA MET A 1 -11.03 -14.61 19.87
C MET A 1 -10.83 -14.44 18.37
N GLY A 2 -11.73 -13.74 17.70
CA GLY A 2 -11.60 -13.49 16.26
C GLY A 2 -10.56 -12.41 16.04
N LEU A 3 -9.50 -12.71 15.28
CA LEU A 3 -8.50 -11.73 14.90
C LEU A 3 -9.18 -10.68 13.99
N ASP A 4 -9.04 -9.39 14.32
CA ASP A 4 -9.61 -8.32 13.49
C ASP A 4 -8.96 -8.35 12.11
N ILE A 5 -9.74 -8.71 11.08
CA ILE A 5 -9.27 -8.88 9.70
C ILE A 5 -8.61 -7.61 9.14
N ARG A 6 -8.95 -6.44 9.72
CA ARG A 6 -8.39 -5.15 9.32
C ARG A 6 -6.89 -5.10 9.56
N LEU A 7 -6.38 -5.81 10.57
CA LEU A 7 -4.95 -5.83 10.89
C LEU A 7 -4.15 -6.57 9.80
N PRO A 8 -4.43 -7.85 9.46
CA PRO A 8 -3.73 -8.53 8.36
C PRO A 8 -3.87 -7.79 7.02
N ILE A 9 -5.07 -7.32 6.68
CA ILE A 9 -5.32 -6.58 5.44
C ILE A 9 -4.50 -5.28 5.43
N GLY A 10 -4.51 -4.53 6.53
CA GLY A 10 -3.76 -3.29 6.67
C GLY A 10 -2.26 -3.49 6.52
N PHE A 11 -1.70 -4.55 7.11
CA PHE A 11 -0.29 -4.91 6.93
C PHE A 11 0.03 -5.27 5.47
N LEU A 12 -0.80 -6.11 4.85
CA LEU A 12 -0.60 -6.55 3.47
C LEU A 12 -0.57 -5.34 2.51
N PHE A 13 -1.58 -4.48 2.56
CA PHE A 13 -1.64 -3.29 1.72
C PHE A 13 -0.52 -2.29 2.01
N SER A 14 -0.11 -2.13 3.26
CA SER A 14 0.99 -1.23 3.61
C SER A 14 2.33 -1.74 3.06
N ILE A 15 2.61 -3.05 3.19
CA ILE A 15 3.85 -3.66 2.67
C ILE A 15 3.91 -3.54 1.15
N PHE A 16 2.84 -3.93 0.44
CA PHE A 16 2.78 -3.80 -1.02
C PHE A 16 2.83 -2.34 -1.47
N GLY A 17 2.18 -1.43 -0.75
CA GLY A 17 2.24 0.00 -1.02
C GLY A 17 3.67 0.54 -0.93
N VAL A 18 4.41 0.21 0.14
CA VAL A 18 5.82 0.60 0.28
C VAL A 18 6.70 0.03 -0.83
N LEU A 19 6.50 -1.25 -1.18
CA LEU A 19 7.25 -1.88 -2.28
C LEU A 19 7.00 -1.18 -3.62
N LEU A 20 5.73 -0.89 -3.94
CA LEU A 20 5.35 -0.19 -5.17
C LEU A 20 5.84 1.26 -5.21
N ILE A 21 5.77 1.99 -4.09
CA ILE A 21 6.34 3.36 -4.00
C ILE A 21 7.85 3.32 -4.22
N THR A 22 8.55 2.39 -3.56
CA THR A 22 10.01 2.28 -3.67
C THR A 22 10.41 1.92 -5.10
N PHE A 23 9.72 0.96 -5.71
CA PHE A 23 9.95 0.59 -7.10
C PHE A 23 9.57 1.71 -8.08
N GLY A 24 8.46 2.40 -7.83
CA GLY A 24 8.03 3.55 -8.62
C GLY A 24 9.02 4.72 -8.56
N ALA A 25 9.63 4.95 -7.41
CA ALA A 25 10.56 6.05 -7.18
C ALA A 25 11.99 5.75 -7.69
N LEU A 26 12.49 4.53 -7.48
CA LEU A 26 13.88 4.15 -7.75
C LEU A 26 14.07 3.29 -9.00
N GLY A 27 13.00 2.68 -9.51
CA GLY A 27 13.04 1.78 -10.66
C GLY A 27 13.21 2.50 -12.00
N ASP A 28 13.52 1.71 -13.03
CA ASP A 28 13.68 2.22 -14.39
C ASP A 28 12.35 2.81 -14.91
N LYS A 29 12.38 4.07 -15.35
CA LYS A 29 11.21 4.78 -15.86
C LYS A 29 10.83 4.39 -17.29
N THR A 30 11.71 3.72 -18.04
CA THR A 30 11.44 3.30 -19.43
C THR A 30 10.28 2.30 -19.51
N ILE A 31 10.05 1.53 -18.44
CA ILE A 31 8.93 0.59 -18.35
C ILE A 31 7.56 1.28 -18.49
N TYR A 32 7.47 2.56 -18.12
CA TYR A 32 6.23 3.34 -18.15
C TYR A 32 5.85 3.83 -19.56
N ALA A 33 6.67 3.57 -20.59
CA ALA A 33 6.27 3.81 -21.98
C ALA A 33 4.98 3.04 -22.34
N ARG A 34 4.77 1.86 -21.73
CA ARG A 34 3.55 1.05 -21.89
C ARG A 34 2.34 1.62 -21.14
N SER A 35 2.56 2.55 -20.21
CA SER A 35 1.53 3.23 -19.43
C SER A 35 1.47 4.74 -19.73
N LEU A 36 1.77 5.12 -20.98
CA LEU A 36 1.72 6.52 -21.46
C LEU A 36 2.63 7.47 -20.66
N GLY A 37 3.73 6.95 -20.12
CA GLY A 37 4.65 7.70 -19.26
C GLY A 37 4.15 7.90 -17.82
N ILE A 38 2.99 7.34 -17.47
CA ILE A 38 2.42 7.44 -16.12
C ILE A 38 3.11 6.43 -15.22
N ASN A 39 3.59 6.90 -14.06
CA ASN A 39 4.19 6.08 -13.02
C ASN A 39 3.11 5.39 -12.18
N VAL A 40 2.46 4.39 -12.78
CA VAL A 40 1.35 3.64 -12.18
C VAL A 40 1.76 2.99 -10.85
N ASN A 41 3.02 2.56 -10.73
CA ASN A 41 3.53 1.94 -9.50
C ASN A 41 3.56 2.93 -8.33
N LEU A 42 4.01 4.17 -8.58
CA LEU A 42 4.06 5.19 -7.54
C LEU A 42 2.65 5.63 -7.10
N GLU A 43 1.79 5.96 -8.07
CA GLU A 43 0.42 6.42 -7.81
C GLU A 43 -0.39 5.36 -7.04
N TRP A 44 -0.41 4.11 -7.52
CA TRP A 44 -1.13 3.04 -6.84
C TRP A 44 -0.46 2.59 -5.55
N GLY A 45 0.87 2.67 -5.45
CA GLY A 45 1.59 2.42 -4.22
C GLY A 45 1.16 3.38 -3.10
N ILE A 46 0.99 4.67 -3.41
CA ILE A 46 0.47 5.68 -2.48
C ILE A 46 -0.96 5.34 -2.05
N VAL A 47 -1.85 5.04 -3.00
CA VAL A 47 -3.25 4.67 -2.70
C VAL A 47 -3.30 3.43 -1.78
N MET A 48 -2.52 2.39 -2.09
CA MET A 48 -2.43 1.17 -1.28
C MET A 48 -1.90 1.47 0.13
N LEU A 49 -0.88 2.32 0.25
CA LEU A 49 -0.30 2.66 1.55
C LEU A 49 -1.28 3.45 2.41
N LEU A 50 -2.00 4.42 1.83
CA LEU A 50 -3.04 5.19 2.53
C LEU A 50 -4.16 4.27 3.02
N PHE A 51 -4.62 3.35 2.17
CA PHE A 51 -5.65 2.38 2.53
C PHE A 51 -5.16 1.42 3.64
N GLY A 52 -3.95 0.89 3.51
CA GLY A 52 -3.33 0.01 4.51
C GLY A 52 -3.18 0.70 5.86
N ALA A 53 -2.68 1.94 5.87
CA ALA A 53 -2.54 2.76 7.07
C ALA A 53 -3.90 3.03 7.74
N LEU A 54 -4.94 3.34 6.96
CA LEU A 54 -6.30 3.53 7.46
C LEU A 54 -6.82 2.25 8.12
N MET A 55 -6.64 1.09 7.48
CA MET A 55 -7.06 -0.20 8.04
C MET A 55 -6.33 -0.55 9.33
N LEU A 56 -5.01 -0.32 9.40
CA LEU A 56 -4.23 -0.53 10.62
C LEU A 56 -4.69 0.39 11.74
N PHE A 57 -4.98 1.65 11.43
CA PHE A 57 -5.47 2.62 12.41
C PHE A 57 -6.84 2.22 12.96
N LEU A 58 -7.77 1.83 12.10
CA LEU A 58 -9.11 1.37 12.51
C LEU A 58 -9.06 0.05 13.28
N GLY A 59 -8.23 -0.90 12.84
CA GLY A 59 -8.06 -2.20 13.50
C GLY A 59 -7.43 -2.07 14.90
N ARG A 60 -6.46 -1.15 15.08
CA ARG A 60 -5.87 -0.82 16.38
C ARG A 60 -6.85 -0.12 17.34
N ARG A 61 -7.84 0.60 16.82
CA ARG A 61 -8.89 1.22 17.65
C ARG A 61 -9.96 0.22 18.08
N GLY A 62 -10.30 -0.74 17.23
CA GLY A 62 -11.26 -1.81 17.53
C GLY A 62 -10.67 -2.91 18.42
N THR A 63 -9.39 -3.20 18.25
CA THR A 63 -8.62 -4.11 19.10
C THR A 63 -7.94 -3.28 20.18
N LYS A 64 -8.56 -3.13 21.36
CA LYS A 64 -7.82 -2.67 22.56
C LYS A 64 -6.72 -3.70 22.81
N ILE A 65 -5.51 -3.41 22.35
CA ILE A 65 -4.27 -4.06 22.81
C ILE A 65 -3.95 -3.47 24.18
#